data_AF-A0A640VTP9-F1
#
_entry.id   AF-A0A640VTP9-F1
#
_cell.length_a   1.000
_cell.length_b   1.000
_cell.length_c   1.000
_cell.angle_alpha   90.00
_cell.angle_beta   90.00
_cell.angle_gamma   90.00
#
_symmetry.space_group_name_H-M   'P 1'
#
loop_
_entity.id
_entity.type
_entity.pdbx_description
1 polymer ?
#
loop_
_entity_poly.entity_id
_entity_poly.type
_entity_poly.pdbx_seq_one_letter_code
_entity_poly.pdbx_strand_id
1 'polypeptide(L)'
;MKERDVGAPTFKNRLTVLSFYFATTCPRPEMKRHMRHQRAAKKTPVVLSAEEVACILEAAPGPGLRDRTAFCVAYRGGVRAGEVTH
;
A
#
# COMPACT_ATOMS: atom_id res chain seq x y z
N MET A 1 -23.70 12.11 17.54
CA MET A 1 -23.43 12.28 16.09
C MET A 1 -22.96 10.95 15.58
N LYS A 2 -23.77 10.27 14.76
CA LYS A 2 -23.57 8.88 14.34
C LYS A 2 -22.20 8.77 13.63
N GLU A 3 -21.20 8.19 14.31
CA GLU A 3 -19.94 7.86 13.68
C GLU A 3 -20.29 6.95 12.49
N ARG A 4 -20.09 7.46 11.27
CA ARG A 4 -19.99 6.56 10.13
C ARG A 4 -18.77 5.71 10.44
N ASP A 5 -18.95 4.40 10.51
CA ASP A 5 -17.90 3.44 10.81
C ASP A 5 -16.87 3.45 9.66
N VAL A 6 -16.00 4.46 9.68
CA VAL A 6 -14.99 4.69 8.68
C VAL A 6 -13.73 4.04 9.20
N GLY A 7 -13.33 2.94 8.56
CA GLY A 7 -12.09 2.25 8.92
C GLY A 7 -10.88 3.20 8.95
N ALA A 8 -9.98 2.98 9.90
CA ALA A 8 -8.79 3.80 10.11
C ALA A 8 -7.96 4.08 8.84
N PRO A 9 -7.81 3.14 7.87
CA PRO A 9 -7.11 3.43 6.61
C PRO A 9 -7.80 4.53 5.79
N THR A 10 -9.12 4.48 5.68
CA THR A 10 -9.93 5.45 4.94
C THR A 10 -9.85 6.82 5.59
N PHE A 11 -9.89 6.89 6.92
CA PHE A 11 -9.74 8.15 7.65
C PHE A 11 -8.35 8.78 7.41
N LYS A 12 -7.27 8.00 7.54
CA LYS A 12 -5.90 8.47 7.23
C LYS A 12 -5.77 8.97 5.81
N ASN A 13 -6.32 8.25 4.82
CA ASN A 13 -6.26 8.66 3.43
C ASN A 13 -6.94 10.03 3.22
N ARG A 14 -8.11 10.25 3.84
CA ARG A 14 -8.80 11.55 3.80
C ARG A 14 -7.95 12.67 4.40
N LEU A 15 -7.27 12.43 5.52
CA LEU A 15 -6.35 13.42 6.11
C LEU A 15 -5.18 13.74 5.17
N THR A 16 -4.59 12.73 4.51
CA THR A 16 -3.52 12.93 3.53
C THR A 16 -3.99 13.80 2.37
N VAL A 17 -5.15 13.47 1.79
CA VAL A 17 -5.73 14.23 0.67
C VAL A 17 -6.03 15.67 1.09
N LEU A 18 -6.63 15.88 2.27
CA LEU A 18 -6.96 17.21 2.76
C LEU A 18 -5.71 18.05 3.07
N SER A 19 -4.68 17.41 3.64
CA SER A 19 -3.36 18.00 3.89
C SER A 19 -2.67 18.45 2.60
N PHE A 20 -2.79 17.65 1.53
CA PHE A 20 -2.31 18.01 0.20
C PHE A 20 -3.11 19.19 -0.36
N TYR A 21 -4.43 19.08 -0.43
CA TYR A 21 -5.33 20.10 -0.98
C TYR A 21 -5.12 21.48 -0.35
N PHE A 22 -5.04 21.55 0.98
CA PHE A 22 -4.80 22.84 1.65
C PHE A 22 -3.39 23.37 1.41
N ALA A 23 -2.39 22.51 1.28
CA ALA A 23 -1.03 22.95 1.00
C ALA A 23 -0.82 23.41 -0.46
N THR A 24 -1.49 22.78 -1.43
CA THR A 24 -1.25 23.01 -2.86
C THR A 24 -2.32 23.85 -3.55
N THR A 25 -3.59 23.63 -3.24
CA THR A 25 -4.71 24.31 -3.92
C THR A 25 -5.21 25.55 -3.17
N CYS A 26 -5.30 25.50 -1.83
CA CYS A 26 -5.87 26.58 -1.01
C CYS A 26 -4.86 27.46 -0.26
N PRO A 27 -3.61 27.55 -0.74
CA PRO A 27 -2.37 27.95 -0.02
C PRO A 27 -2.51 28.20 1.51
N ARG A 28 -2.94 27.17 2.25
CA ARG A 28 -3.22 27.19 3.70
C ARG A 28 -2.56 26.00 4.41
N PRO A 29 -1.22 25.90 4.41
CA PRO A 29 -0.51 24.75 4.98
C PRO A 29 -0.76 24.58 6.50
N GLU A 30 -1.15 25.64 7.21
CA GLU A 30 -1.46 25.63 8.63
C GLU A 30 -2.65 24.74 8.99
N MET A 31 -3.55 24.44 8.03
CA MET A 31 -4.70 23.56 8.25
C MET A 31 -4.30 22.15 8.70
N LYS A 32 -3.07 21.72 8.41
CA LYS A 32 -2.54 20.43 8.88
C LYS A 32 -2.54 20.29 10.40
N ARG A 33 -2.42 21.40 11.16
CA ARG A 33 -2.45 21.38 12.64
C ARG A 33 -3.76 20.85 13.22
N HIS A 34 -4.84 20.90 12.44
CA HIS A 34 -6.16 20.42 12.82
C HIS A 34 -6.38 18.95 12.41
N MET A 35 -5.42 18.32 11.73
CA MET A 35 -5.53 16.95 11.21
C MET A 35 -4.71 15.98 12.07
N ARG A 36 -5.37 15.22 12.95
CA ARG A 36 -4.69 14.24 13.81
C ARG A 36 -4.67 12.86 13.18
N HIS A 37 -3.47 12.41 12.83
CA HIS A 37 -3.26 11.04 12.38
C HIS A 37 -3.34 10.10 13.59
N GLN A 38 -4.31 9.18 13.58
CA GLN A 38 -4.37 8.12 14.57
C GLN A 38 -3.44 6.97 14.17
N ARG A 39 -2.61 6.46 15.08
CA ARG A 39 -1.78 5.30 14.83
C ARG A 39 -2.66 4.04 14.80
N ALA A 40 -3.09 3.64 13.62
CA ALA A 40 -3.71 2.32 13.44
C ALA A 40 -2.70 1.18 13.70
N ALA A 41 -3.10 0.17 14.46
CA ALA A 41 -2.35 -1.06 14.61
C ALA A 41 -2.19 -1.74 13.25
N LYS A 42 -0.98 -2.22 12.94
CA LYS A 42 -0.73 -3.00 11.73
C LYS A 42 -1.02 -4.46 12.05
N LYS A 43 -1.70 -5.16 11.13
CA LYS A 43 -1.84 -6.62 11.20
C LYS A 43 -0.45 -7.25 11.06
N THR A 44 -0.22 -8.36 11.76
CA THR A 44 0.99 -9.17 11.58
C THR A 44 1.05 -9.62 10.12
N PRO A 45 2.19 -9.42 9.43
CA PRO A 45 2.34 -9.85 8.05
C PRO A 45 2.29 -11.38 7.97
N VAL A 46 1.63 -11.89 6.92
CA VAL A 46 1.70 -13.31 6.55
C VAL A 46 2.95 -13.47 5.70
N VAL A 47 3.88 -14.34 6.12
CA VAL A 47 5.12 -14.65 5.41
C VAL A 47 4.96 -16.03 4.78
N LEU A 48 5.16 -16.11 3.47
CA LEU A 48 5.06 -17.36 2.73
C LEU A 48 6.33 -18.22 2.89
N SER A 49 6.16 -19.54 2.93
CA SER A 49 7.27 -20.49 2.86
C SER A 49 7.86 -20.56 1.46
N ALA A 50 9.04 -21.18 1.32
CA ALA A 50 9.69 -21.33 0.03
C ALA A 50 8.86 -22.20 -0.93
N GLU A 51 8.17 -23.21 -0.40
CA GLU A 51 7.31 -24.14 -1.15
C GLU A 51 6.07 -23.42 -1.69
N GLU A 52 5.44 -22.58 -0.87
CA GLU A 52 4.28 -21.76 -1.28
C GLU A 52 4.67 -20.80 -2.42
N VAL A 53 5.84 -20.17 -2.30
CA VAL A 53 6.37 -19.28 -3.33
C VAL A 53 6.67 -20.02 -4.62
N ALA A 54 7.28 -21.21 -4.54
CA ALA A 54 7.53 -22.05 -5.71
C ALA A 54 6.21 -22.42 -6.42
N CYS A 55 5.18 -22.80 -5.66
CA CYS A 55 3.85 -23.10 -6.20
C CYS A 55 3.25 -21.89 -6.95
N ILE A 56 3.35 -20.69 -6.38
CA ILE A 56 2.89 -19.44 -7.03
C ILE A 56 3.66 -19.15 -8.32
N LEU A 57 4.98 -19.36 -8.33
CA LEU A 57 5.83 -19.13 -9.50
C LEU A 57 5.55 -20.10 -10.65
N GLU A 58 5.22 -21.36 -10.34
CA GLU A 58 4.83 -22.36 -11.34
C GLU A 58 3.39 -22.13 -11.85
N ALA A 59 2.51 -21.59 -11.01
CA ALA A 59 1.14 -21.25 -11.37
C ALA A 59 0.99 -19.89 -12.08
N ALA A 60 2.08 -19.14 -12.25
CA ALA A 60 2.05 -17.83 -12.87
C ALA A 60 1.47 -17.92 -14.30
N PRO A 61 0.42 -17.15 -14.64
CA PRO A 61 -0.27 -17.29 -15.92
C PRO A 61 0.58 -16.77 -17.10
N GLY A 62 0.46 -17.44 -18.24
CA GLY A 62 0.91 -16.94 -19.54
C GLY A 62 2.21 -17.56 -20.08
N PRO A 63 2.45 -17.45 -21.40
CA PRO A 63 3.61 -18.04 -22.06
C PRO A 63 4.91 -17.22 -21.88
N GLY A 64 4.99 -16.36 -20.86
CA GLY A 64 5.99 -15.29 -20.78
C GLY A 64 6.91 -15.37 -19.57
N LEU A 65 8.21 -15.31 -19.81
CA LEU A 65 9.26 -15.13 -18.80
C LEU A 65 9.05 -13.88 -17.92
N ARG A 66 8.24 -12.91 -18.38
CA ARG A 66 8.01 -11.61 -17.72
C ARG A 66 7.39 -11.73 -16.33
N ASP A 67 6.24 -12.38 -16.19
CA ASP A 67 5.53 -12.45 -14.90
C ASP A 67 6.33 -13.28 -13.90
N ARG A 68 6.88 -14.42 -14.34
CA ARG A 68 7.77 -15.24 -13.51
C ARG A 68 9.01 -14.46 -13.06
N THR A 69 9.65 -13.69 -13.94
CA THR A 69 10.81 -12.86 -13.59
C THR A 69 10.42 -11.74 -12.62
N ALA A 70 9.28 -11.09 -12.84
CA ALA A 70 8.76 -10.06 -11.96
C ALA A 70 8.53 -10.60 -10.53
N PHE A 71 7.88 -11.76 -10.39
CA PHE A 71 7.67 -12.41 -9.10
C PHE A 71 8.99 -12.86 -8.45
N CYS A 72 9.93 -13.41 -9.22
CA CYS A 72 11.25 -13.79 -8.72
C CYS A 72 12.02 -12.58 -8.16
N VAL A 73 12.01 -11.45 -8.88
CA VAL A 73 12.67 -10.20 -8.46
C VAL A 73 11.96 -9.60 -7.24
N ALA A 74 10.63 -9.57 -7.23
CA ALA A 74 9.85 -9.10 -6.09
C ALA A 74 10.17 -9.89 -4.81
N TYR A 75 10.16 -11.22 -4.90
CA TYR A 75 10.42 -12.08 -3.75
C TYR A 75 11.87 -12.02 -3.27
N ARG A 76 12.85 -12.18 -4.19
CA ARG A 76 14.28 -12.20 -3.82
C ARG A 76 14.81 -10.83 -3.45
N GLY A 77 14.35 -9.78 -4.13
CA GLY A 77 14.79 -8.40 -3.92
C GLY A 77 14.03 -7.69 -2.79
N GLY A 78 12.90 -8.25 -2.34
CA GLY A 78 12.03 -7.59 -1.36
C GLY A 78 11.43 -6.27 -1.88
N VAL A 79 11.36 -6.11 -3.20
CA VAL A 79 10.87 -4.90 -3.87
C VAL A 79 9.34 -4.89 -3.93
N ARG A 80 8.76 -3.70 -3.97
CA ARG A 80 7.31 -3.50 -4.04
C ARG A 80 6.82 -3.71 -5.47
N ALA A 81 5.55 -4.08 -5.62
CA ALA A 81 4.95 -4.28 -6.94
C ALA A 81 5.15 -3.08 -7.88
N GLY A 82 4.94 -1.85 -7.37
CA GLY A 82 5.16 -0.64 -8.17
C GLY A 82 6.61 -0.45 -8.64
N GLU A 83 7.60 -1.02 -7.94
CA GLU A 83 9.01 -0.94 -8.34
C GLU A 83 9.35 -1.95 -9.44
N VAL A 84 8.57 -3.03 -9.59
CA VAL A 84 8.79 -4.08 -10.60
C VAL A 84 8.04 -3.78 -11.90
N THR A 85 6.90 -3.09 -11.80
CA THR A 85 6.03 -2.80 -12.95
C THR A 85 6.33 -1.48 -13.65
N HIS A 86 7.18 -0.63 -13.06
CA HIS A 86 7.63 0.64 -13.62
C HIS A 86 8.94 0.47 -14.40
#